data_AF-A0A2N5G8F8-F1
#
_entry.id   AF-A0A2N5G8F8-F1
#
_cell.length_a   1.000
_cell.length_b   1.000
_cell.length_c   1.000
_cell.angle_alpha   90.00
_cell.angle_beta   90.00
_cell.angle_gamma   90.00
#
_symmetry.space_group_name_H-M   'P 1'
#
loop_
_entity.id
_entity.type
_entity.pdbx_description
1 polymer ?
#
loop_
_entity_poly.entity_id
_entity_poly.type
_entity_poly.pdbx_seq_one_letter_code
_entity_poly.pdbx_strand_id
1 'polypeptide(L)'
;MAVGLLVDCFYYELGHSDFVHSFFSTISYHLEKEGWGTKYPLLMNELYNDKLNWVDVSVAKSNLIEIEQELSKYSPERVVWDIDDLSKKPPWGDKISPKVTSLADYFATANGKTFFEVICNTMDVAEEDKCDIKIQQI
;
A
#
# COMPACT_ATOMS: atom_id res chain seq x y z
N MET A 1 5.80 -14.56 -5.60
CA MET A 1 4.41 -14.96 -5.31
C MET A 1 3.56 -13.70 -5.33
N ALA A 2 2.31 -13.81 -5.80
CA ALA A 2 1.44 -12.65 -5.89
C ALA A 2 0.77 -12.42 -4.54
N VAL A 3 0.53 -11.15 -4.20
CA VAL A 3 -0.10 -10.72 -2.96
C VAL A 3 -1.31 -9.88 -3.32
N GLY A 4 -2.38 -10.07 -2.57
CA GLY A 4 -3.61 -9.34 -2.74
C GLY A 4 -4.40 -9.25 -1.45
N LEU A 5 -5.50 -8.49 -1.53
CA LEU A 5 -6.43 -8.26 -0.44
C LEU A 5 -7.68 -9.08 -0.67
N LEU A 6 -8.00 -9.94 0.29
CA LEU A 6 -9.26 -10.67 0.35
C LEU A 6 -10.22 -9.91 1.26
N VAL A 7 -11.38 -9.53 0.73
CA VAL A 7 -12.49 -8.95 1.48
C VAL A 7 -13.77 -9.67 1.10
N ASP A 8 -14.49 -10.18 2.08
CA ASP A 8 -15.63 -11.08 1.89
C ASP A 8 -15.30 -12.26 0.93
N CYS A 9 -15.79 -12.22 -0.30
CA CYS A 9 -15.50 -13.21 -1.36
C CYS A 9 -14.65 -12.65 -2.53
N PHE A 10 -14.21 -11.39 -2.44
CA PHE A 10 -13.47 -10.70 -3.49
C PHE A 10 -11.98 -10.68 -3.20
N TYR A 11 -11.19 -11.06 -4.20
CA TYR A 11 -9.73 -11.00 -4.16
C TYR A 11 -9.22 -9.89 -5.09
N TYR A 12 -8.51 -8.93 -4.51
CA TYR A 12 -7.91 -7.81 -5.21
C TYR A 12 -6.39 -7.98 -5.26
N GLU A 13 -5.87 -8.33 -6.43
CA GLU A 13 -4.43 -8.51 -6.62
C GLU A 13 -3.69 -7.17 -6.63
N LEU A 14 -2.68 -7.03 -5.77
CA LEU A 14 -1.79 -5.87 -5.71
C LEU A 14 -0.52 -6.09 -6.56
N GLY A 15 0.00 -7.32 -6.59
CA GLY A 15 1.14 -7.69 -7.41
C GLY A 15 2.15 -8.54 -6.65
N HIS A 16 3.45 -8.37 -6.90
CA HIS A 16 4.47 -9.18 -6.25
C HIS A 16 4.66 -8.80 -4.77
N SER A 17 4.99 -9.76 -3.91
CA SER A 17 5.24 -9.52 -2.48
C SER A 17 6.26 -8.41 -2.22
N ASP A 18 7.37 -8.39 -2.96
CA ASP A 18 8.41 -7.36 -2.81
C ASP A 18 7.90 -5.97 -3.19
N PHE A 19 6.96 -5.92 -4.14
CA PHE A 19 6.37 -4.65 -4.59
C PHE A 19 5.39 -4.10 -3.55
N VAL A 20 4.60 -4.98 -2.93
CA VAL A 20 3.74 -4.63 -1.79
C VAL A 20 4.59 -4.19 -0.60
N HIS A 21 5.67 -4.92 -0.29
CA HIS A 21 6.61 -4.51 0.76
C HIS A 21 7.18 -3.11 0.48
N SER A 22 7.67 -2.84 -0.74
CA SER A 22 8.21 -1.54 -1.14
C SER A 22 7.23 -0.38 -0.93
N PHE A 23 5.92 -0.61 -1.16
CA PHE A 23 4.89 0.39 -0.89
C PHE A 23 4.89 0.80 0.58
N PHE A 24 4.80 -0.18 1.47
CA PHE A 24 4.81 0.07 2.91
C PHE A 24 6.16 0.61 3.41
N SER A 25 7.29 0.14 2.87
CA SER A 25 8.62 0.69 3.14
C SER A 25 8.72 2.17 2.78
N THR A 26 8.17 2.57 1.63
CA THR A 26 8.17 3.96 1.18
C THR A 26 7.35 4.85 2.12
N ILE A 27 6.17 4.39 2.53
CA ILE A 27 5.35 5.12 3.51
C ILE A 27 6.10 5.27 4.82
N SER A 28 6.66 4.18 5.36
CA SER A 28 7.36 4.21 6.64
C SER A 28 8.58 5.14 6.58
N TYR A 29 9.39 5.06 5.53
CA TYR A 29 10.60 5.88 5.40
C TYR A 29 10.30 7.40 5.30
N HIS A 30 9.27 7.79 4.55
CA HIS A 30 8.97 9.22 4.35
C HIS A 30 8.05 9.81 5.41
N LEU A 31 7.09 9.03 5.92
CA LEU A 31 6.05 9.52 6.83
C LEU A 31 6.25 9.08 8.29
N GLU A 32 7.01 8.01 8.53
CA GLU A 32 7.22 7.42 9.87
C GLU A 32 8.70 7.41 10.27
N LYS A 33 9.26 8.60 10.53
CA LYS A 33 10.67 8.74 10.94
C LYS A 33 11.02 7.99 12.24
N GLU A 34 10.03 7.69 13.06
CA GLU A 34 10.18 6.97 14.32
C GLU A 34 10.15 5.44 14.16
N GLY A 35 9.78 4.93 12.98
CA GLY A 35 9.78 3.50 12.65
C GLY A 35 8.45 2.98 12.12
N TRP A 36 8.45 1.71 11.68
CA TRP A 36 7.33 1.03 11.05
C TRP A 36 6.07 0.99 11.93
N GLY A 37 4.97 1.56 11.43
CA GLY A 37 3.67 1.54 12.11
C GLY A 37 3.57 2.44 13.35
N THR A 38 4.43 3.45 13.47
CA THR A 38 4.36 4.44 14.56
C THR A 38 3.25 5.47 14.33
N LYS A 39 3.05 5.92 13.09
CA LYS A 39 2.01 6.88 12.70
C LYS A 39 0.77 6.17 12.16
N TYR A 40 0.94 5.08 11.42
CA TYR A 40 -0.14 4.36 10.74
C TYR A 40 -0.23 2.87 11.15
N PRO A 41 -0.46 2.57 12.44
CA PRO A 41 -0.43 1.20 12.95
C PRO A 41 -1.46 0.28 12.29
N LEU A 42 -2.65 0.78 11.94
CA LEU A 42 -3.70 -0.02 11.29
C LEU A 42 -3.28 -0.55 9.90
N LEU A 43 -2.55 0.26 9.13
CA LEU A 43 -2.07 -0.16 7.81
C LEU A 43 -0.81 -1.02 7.93
N MET A 44 0.11 -0.62 8.80
CA MET A 44 1.45 -1.20 8.89
C MET A 44 1.54 -2.46 9.75
N ASN A 45 0.78 -2.51 10.85
CA ASN A 45 0.83 -3.61 11.82
C ASN A 45 -0.36 -4.56 11.67
N GLU A 46 -1.52 -4.07 11.23
CA GLU A 46 -2.70 -4.93 11.02
C GLU A 46 -2.80 -5.39 9.57
N LEU A 47 -3.09 -4.49 8.63
CA LEU A 47 -3.33 -4.85 7.23
C LEU A 47 -2.14 -5.55 6.56
N TYR A 48 -0.92 -5.02 6.75
CA TYR A 48 0.28 -5.60 6.17
C TYR A 48 0.67 -6.95 6.78
N ASN A 49 0.34 -7.18 8.05
CA ASN A 49 0.79 -8.36 8.78
C ASN A 49 -0.17 -9.55 8.67
N ASP A 50 -1.48 -9.31 8.74
CA ASP A 50 -2.49 -10.38 8.70
C ASP A 50 -3.84 -9.88 8.17
N LYS A 51 -4.50 -9.01 8.95
CA LYS A 51 -5.85 -8.55 8.66
C LYS A 51 -6.14 -7.20 9.29
N LEU A 52 -7.05 -6.46 8.67
CA LEU A 52 -7.64 -5.22 9.18
C LEU A 52 -9.12 -5.45 9.51
N ASN A 53 -9.51 -5.10 10.74
CA ASN A 53 -10.88 -5.26 11.20
C ASN A 53 -11.80 -4.20 10.58
N TRP A 54 -13.01 -4.59 10.15
CA TRP A 54 -13.97 -3.69 9.51
C TRP A 54 -14.33 -2.46 10.38
N VAL A 55 -14.26 -2.59 11.71
CA VAL A 55 -14.51 -1.50 12.65
C VAL A 55 -13.48 -0.38 12.51
N ASP A 56 -12.24 -0.74 12.21
CA ASP A 56 -11.10 0.17 12.12
C ASP A 56 -10.85 0.66 10.68
N VAL A 57 -11.57 0.10 9.70
CA VAL A 57 -11.44 0.47 8.28
C VAL A 57 -11.66 1.96 8.06
N SER A 58 -12.64 2.57 8.72
CA SER A 58 -12.93 4.01 8.55
C SER A 58 -11.74 4.89 8.95
N VAL A 59 -11.02 4.49 10.01
CA VAL A 59 -9.81 5.17 10.48
C VAL A 59 -8.66 4.89 9.52
N ALA A 60 -8.48 3.64 9.10
CA ALA A 60 -7.46 3.24 8.14
C ALA A 60 -7.61 3.95 6.79
N LYS A 61 -8.85 4.18 6.34
CA LYS A 61 -9.17 4.92 5.11
C LYS A 61 -8.77 6.39 5.21
N SER A 62 -9.04 7.03 6.35
CA SER A 62 -8.60 8.41 6.61
C SER A 62 -7.07 8.51 6.59
N ASN A 63 -6.39 7.55 7.22
CA ASN A 63 -4.93 7.45 7.18
C ASN A 63 -4.42 7.25 5.75
N LEU A 64 -5.07 6.41 4.96
CA LEU A 64 -4.71 6.12 3.58
C LEU A 64 -4.78 7.38 2.69
N ILE A 65 -5.84 8.19 2.84
CA ILE A 65 -6.01 9.46 2.11
C ILE A 65 -4.91 10.45 2.51
N GLU A 66 -4.57 10.54 3.79
CA GLU A 66 -3.46 11.39 4.24
C GLU A 66 -2.12 10.94 3.65
N ILE A 67 -1.85 9.63 3.64
CA ILE A 67 -0.64 9.05 3.06
C ILE A 67 -0.56 9.35 1.56
N GLU A 68 -1.66 9.18 0.83
CA GLU A 68 -1.74 9.49 -0.61
C GLU A 68 -1.39 10.96 -0.86
N GLN A 69 -1.97 11.87 -0.09
CA GLN A 69 -1.70 13.31 -0.19
C GLN A 69 -0.25 13.65 0.12
N GLU A 70 0.36 13.06 1.15
CA GLU A 70 1.76 13.30 1.46
C GLU A 70 2.70 12.69 0.42
N LEU A 71 2.42 11.47 -0.06
CA LEU A 71 3.22 10.81 -1.09
C LEU A 71 3.12 11.50 -2.45
N SER A 72 1.99 12.14 -2.76
CA SER A 72 1.82 12.93 -3.99
C SER A 72 2.81 14.10 -4.10
N LYS A 73 3.34 14.59 -2.97
CA LYS A 73 4.33 15.69 -2.92
C LYS A 73 5.75 15.24 -3.28
N TYR A 74 6.00 13.94 -3.32
CA TYR A 74 7.32 13.38 -3.57
C TYR A 74 7.44 12.85 -5.00
N SER A 75 8.62 13.09 -5.59
CA SER A 75 8.99 12.54 -6.90
C SER A 75 9.09 11.01 -6.82
N PRO A 76 8.70 10.27 -7.89
CA PRO A 76 8.82 8.82 -7.95
C PRO A 76 10.25 8.29 -7.76
N GLU A 77 11.27 9.12 -8.00
CA GLU A 77 12.67 8.78 -7.76
C GLU A 77 13.01 8.56 -6.28
N ARG A 78 12.16 9.06 -5.36
CA ARG A 78 12.34 8.87 -3.91
C ARG A 78 11.75 7.56 -3.40
N VAL A 79 11.38 6.65 -4.29
CA VAL A 79 10.84 5.34 -3.90
C VAL A 79 11.87 4.57 -3.06
N VAL A 80 11.38 3.90 -2.02
CA VAL A 80 12.20 3.01 -1.20
C VAL A 80 11.76 1.59 -1.50
N TRP A 81 12.64 0.80 -2.12
CA TRP A 81 12.33 -0.58 -2.46
C TRP A 81 12.26 -1.48 -1.23
N ASP A 82 13.16 -1.26 -0.29
CA ASP A 82 13.28 -2.03 0.95
C ASP A 82 13.83 -1.08 2.02
N ILE A 83 13.14 -0.99 3.16
CA ILE A 83 13.54 -0.10 4.27
C ILE A 83 14.68 -0.70 5.09
N ASP A 84 14.81 -2.03 5.12
CA ASP A 84 15.90 -2.74 5.77
C ASP A 84 17.18 -2.68 4.93
N ASP A 85 17.06 -2.56 3.59
CA ASP A 85 18.20 -2.39 2.67
C ASP A 85 17.93 -1.33 1.58
N LEU A 86 18.28 -0.09 1.91
CA LEU A 86 18.16 1.08 1.01
C LEU A 86 19.03 0.98 -0.26
N SER A 87 19.93 -0.01 -0.36
CA SER A 87 20.73 -0.24 -1.56
C SER A 87 19.93 -0.96 -2.65
N LYS A 88 18.84 -1.64 -2.27
CA LYS A 88 17.99 -2.37 -3.22
C LYS A 88 17.23 -1.38 -4.11
N LYS A 89 17.06 -1.79 -5.36
CA LYS A 89 16.37 -1.01 -6.38
C LYS A 89 15.24 -1.83 -7.00
N PRO A 90 14.19 -1.15 -7.49
CA PRO A 90 13.16 -1.82 -8.26
C PRO A 90 13.78 -2.58 -9.45
N PRO A 91 13.22 -3.73 -9.85
CA PRO A 91 13.78 -4.53 -10.94
C PRO A 91 13.73 -3.83 -12.31
N TRP A 92 12.87 -2.83 -12.47
CA TRP A 92 12.82 -1.96 -13.65
C TRP A 92 13.77 -0.74 -13.57
N GLY A 93 14.42 -0.51 -12.43
CA GLY A 93 15.32 0.64 -12.21
C GLY A 93 14.60 1.96 -12.52
N ASP A 94 15.22 2.78 -13.37
CA ASP A 94 14.71 4.10 -13.77
C ASP A 94 13.66 4.03 -14.90
N LYS A 95 13.29 2.84 -15.35
CA LYS A 95 12.28 2.65 -16.43
C LYS A 95 10.87 2.71 -15.86
N ILE A 96 10.48 3.88 -15.38
CA ILE A 96 9.10 4.17 -14.96
C ILE A 96 8.28 4.75 -16.10
N SER A 97 6.97 4.47 -16.08
CA SER A 97 6.04 5.04 -17.05
C SER A 97 5.97 6.56 -16.90
N PRO A 98 5.91 7.34 -18.00
CA PRO A 98 5.78 8.79 -17.94
C PRO A 98 4.45 9.27 -17.31
N LYS A 99 3.50 8.35 -17.10
CA LYS A 99 2.26 8.63 -16.37
C LYS A 99 2.46 8.72 -14.85
N VAL A 100 3.55 8.15 -14.33
CA VAL A 100 3.89 8.20 -12.91
C VAL A 100 4.58 9.52 -12.63
N THR A 101 3.86 10.45 -12.03
CA THR A 101 4.36 11.80 -11.69
C THR A 101 4.75 11.92 -10.23
N SER A 102 4.24 11.05 -9.36
CA SER A 102 4.46 11.09 -7.92
C SER A 102 4.62 9.68 -7.32
N LEU A 103 4.99 9.60 -6.03
CA LEU A 103 4.98 8.32 -5.30
C LEU A 103 3.57 7.76 -5.09
N ALA A 104 2.53 8.60 -5.11
CA ALA A 104 1.15 8.13 -5.01
C ALA A 104 0.75 7.28 -6.24
N ASP A 105 1.24 7.67 -7.42
CA ASP A 105 0.95 7.00 -8.69
C ASP A 105 1.97 5.90 -9.04
N TYR A 106 3.04 5.78 -8.26
CA TYR A 106 4.13 4.83 -8.51
C TYR A 106 3.67 3.39 -8.35
N PHE A 107 2.85 3.14 -7.33
CA PHE A 107 2.36 1.82 -6.99
C PHE A 107 1.04 1.56 -7.69
N ALA A 108 1.11 0.91 -8.84
CA ALA A 108 -0.05 0.54 -9.65
C ALA A 108 -0.08 -0.96 -9.94
N THR A 109 -1.29 -1.50 -9.94
CA THR A 109 -1.58 -2.87 -10.34
C THR A 109 -1.44 -3.04 -11.86
N ALA A 110 -1.36 -4.29 -12.33
CA ALA A 110 -1.31 -4.60 -13.76
C ALA A 110 -2.52 -4.04 -14.55
N ASN A 111 -3.65 -3.82 -13.87
CA ASN A 111 -4.86 -3.25 -14.45
C ASN A 111 -4.86 -1.72 -14.50
N GLY A 112 -3.77 -1.07 -14.09
CA GLY A 112 -3.61 0.38 -14.12
C GLY A 112 -4.29 1.14 -12.98
N LYS A 113 -4.85 0.44 -11.98
CA LYS A 113 -5.35 1.05 -10.74
C LYS A 113 -4.22 1.23 -9.75
N THR A 114 -4.17 2.36 -9.05
CA THR A 114 -3.19 2.57 -7.98
C THR A 114 -3.49 1.69 -6.78
N PHE A 115 -2.48 1.48 -5.93
CA PHE A 115 -2.66 0.75 -4.68
C PHE A 115 -3.67 1.46 -3.77
N PHE A 116 -3.65 2.79 -3.75
CA PHE A 116 -4.63 3.60 -3.02
C PHE A 116 -6.05 3.32 -3.48
N GLU A 117 -6.30 3.30 -4.80
CA GLU A 117 -7.62 2.98 -5.34
C GLU A 117 -8.07 1.56 -4.97
N VAL A 118 -7.16 0.58 -5.07
CA VAL A 118 -7.49 -0.82 -4.75
C VAL A 118 -7.78 -0.99 -3.27
N ILE A 119 -6.92 -0.47 -2.39
CA ILE A 119 -7.11 -0.55 -0.94
C ILE A 119 -8.38 0.20 -0.54
N CYS A 120 -8.61 1.41 -1.05
CA CYS A 120 -9.81 2.19 -0.75
C CYS A 120 -11.08 1.43 -1.17
N ASN A 121 -11.09 0.84 -2.36
CA ASN A 121 -12.21 0.02 -2.82
C ASN A 121 -12.42 -1.24 -1.93
N THR A 122 -11.34 -1.87 -1.45
CA THR A 122 -11.48 -2.99 -0.50
C THR A 122 -12.04 -2.54 0.85
N MET A 123 -11.70 -1.32 1.27
CA MET A 123 -12.22 -0.69 2.48
C MET A 123 -13.71 -0.36 2.35
N ASP A 124 -14.13 0.17 1.19
CA ASP A 124 -15.56 0.41 0.91
C ASP A 124 -16.38 -0.88 1.03
N VAL A 125 -15.92 -1.96 0.38
CA VAL A 125 -16.59 -3.28 0.46
C VAL A 125 -16.59 -3.81 1.90
N ALA A 126 -15.49 -3.66 2.63
CA ALA A 126 -15.40 -4.08 4.03
C ALA A 126 -16.38 -3.32 4.94
N GLU A 127 -16.58 -2.01 4.70
CA GLU A 127 -17.57 -1.19 5.44
C GLU A 127 -19.01 -1.58 5.08
N GLU A 128 -19.29 -1.85 3.80
CA GLU A 128 -20.63 -2.24 3.31
C GLU A 128 -21.03 -3.64 3.83
N ASP A 129 -20.16 -4.63 3.67
CA ASP A 129 -20.41 -6.03 4.04
C ASP A 129 -20.03 -6.35 5.49
N LYS A 130 -19.44 -5.39 6.22
CA LYS A 130 -18.98 -5.52 7.62
C LYS A 130 -18.05 -6.72 7.82
N CYS A 131 -17.07 -6.84 6.94
CA CYS A 131 -16.16 -7.97 6.88
C CYS A 131 -14.70 -7.51 6.96
N ASP A 132 -13.86 -8.30 7.64
CA ASP A 132 -12.44 -8.01 7.77
C ASP A 132 -11.73 -8.09 6.42
N ILE A 133 -10.72 -7.24 6.21
CA ILE A 133 -9.82 -7.31 5.05
C ILE A 133 -8.61 -8.15 5.45
N LYS A 134 -8.23 -9.13 4.63
CA LYS A 134 -7.07 -9.98 4.88
C LYS A 134 -6.06 -9.86 3.76
N ILE A 135 -4.78 -9.81 4.10
CA ILE A 135 -3.73 -9.94 3.09
C ILE A 135 -3.45 -11.43 2.83
N GLN A 136 -3.45 -11.83 1.56
CA GLN A 136 -3.18 -13.21 1.17
C GLN A 136 -2.13 -13.25 0.08
N GLN A 137 -1.26 -14.27 0.18
CA GLN A 137 -0.27 -14.60 -0.84
C GLN A 137 -0.72 -15.87 -1.57
N ILE A 138 -0.68 -15.84 -2.89
CA ILE A 138 -1.05 -16.96 -3.78
C ILE A 138 0.08 -17.30 -4.76
#